data_AF-A0A7R9WNG4-F1
#
_entry.id   AF-A0A7R9WNG4-F1
#
_cell.length_a   1.000
_cell.length_b   1.000
_cell.length_c   1.000
_cell.angle_alpha   90.00
_cell.angle_beta   90.00
_cell.angle_gamma   90.00
#
_symmetry.space_group_name_H-M   'P 1'
#
loop_
_entity.id
_entity.type
_entity.pdbx_description
1 polymer ?
#
loop_
_entity_poly.entity_id
_entity_poly.type
_entity_poly.pdbx_seq_one_letter_code
_entity_poly.pdbx_strand_id
1 'polypeptide(L)'
;SFPSEQWTWPTVICAEDVALYTALLCLATQDRRKIVQLTEHPEALELVPAVKETLIQFTRANYKMCCKPFQAGGSPDNPFAQTNGITPALDIYLSSHWDRLCGLIHEKCIVEYTQPFQRIKLDRMQAEFPVPNLRAMLVRLIARGLLPGARLDLRENILVRSMQQTSSDGENEEAESNLRHSVAQTECSVVDATLALVVRLACDETGASVSSNSMRRRGQRHKGSGMAYMGRDRIIDDEYGDSDTPMLDFQQNPEEGM
;
A
#
# COMPACT_ATOMS: atom_id res chain seq x y z
N SER A 1 20.22 -42.10 9.65
CA SER A 1 19.23 -41.73 8.62
C SER A 1 17.96 -41.35 9.33
N PHE A 2 17.71 -40.04 9.47
CA PHE A 2 16.46 -39.57 10.07
C PHE A 2 15.33 -39.84 9.07
N PRO A 3 14.23 -40.50 9.48
CA PRO A 3 13.05 -40.57 8.64
C PRO A 3 12.55 -39.13 8.51
N SER A 4 12.36 -38.69 7.27
CA SER A 4 11.59 -37.47 6.99
C SER A 4 10.17 -37.73 7.51
N GLU A 5 9.91 -37.35 8.76
CA GLU A 5 8.56 -37.30 9.31
C GLU A 5 7.72 -36.47 8.34
N GLN A 6 6.74 -37.12 7.72
CA GLN A 6 5.76 -36.46 6.89
C GLN A 6 4.70 -35.96 7.85
N TRP A 7 4.76 -34.68 8.20
CA TRP A 7 3.82 -34.05 9.12
C TRP A 7 2.47 -33.97 8.40
N THR A 8 1.64 -35.00 8.54
CA THR A 8 0.31 -35.07 7.91
C THR A 8 -0.73 -34.58 8.90
N TRP A 9 -1.41 -33.48 8.53
CA TRP A 9 -2.47 -32.86 9.34
C TRP A 9 -3.82 -32.95 8.61
N PRO A 10 -4.36 -34.16 8.39
CA PRO A 10 -5.51 -34.38 7.51
C PRO A 10 -6.80 -33.71 8.00
N THR A 11 -6.86 -33.29 9.26
CA THR A 11 -8.01 -32.60 9.87
C THR A 11 -7.96 -31.08 9.75
N VAL A 12 -6.82 -30.50 9.36
CA VAL A 12 -6.62 -29.04 9.35
C VAL A 12 -6.53 -28.49 7.94
N ILE A 13 -5.67 -29.07 7.09
CA ILE A 13 -5.45 -28.59 5.72
C ILE A 13 -4.84 -29.68 4.83
N CYS A 14 -5.26 -29.72 3.56
CA CYS A 14 -4.68 -30.61 2.57
C CYS A 14 -3.30 -30.11 2.14
N ALA A 15 -2.37 -31.03 1.85
CA ALA A 15 -1.03 -30.67 1.36
C ALA A 15 -1.08 -29.88 0.02
N GLU A 16 -2.10 -30.14 -0.80
CA GLU A 16 -2.39 -29.42 -2.04
C GLU A 16 -2.70 -27.92 -1.77
N ASP A 17 -3.53 -27.63 -0.78
CA ASP A 17 -3.89 -26.24 -0.42
C ASP A 17 -2.71 -25.50 0.19
N VAL A 18 -1.90 -26.18 1.01
CA VAL A 18 -0.65 -25.61 1.53
C VAL A 18 0.29 -25.25 0.37
N ALA A 19 0.47 -26.14 -0.60
CA ALA A 19 1.27 -25.86 -1.79
C ALA A 19 0.72 -24.68 -2.60
N LEU A 20 -0.60 -24.62 -2.80
CA LEU A 20 -1.28 -23.51 -3.47
C LEU A 20 -1.04 -22.17 -2.76
N TYR A 21 -1.30 -22.10 -1.45
CA TYR A 21 -1.18 -20.86 -0.69
C TYR A 21 0.28 -20.39 -0.59
N THR A 22 1.20 -21.31 -0.32
CA THR A 22 2.63 -20.98 -0.25
C THR A 22 3.13 -20.47 -1.59
N ALA A 23 2.73 -21.08 -2.71
CA ALA A 23 3.13 -20.65 -4.04
C ALA A 23 2.55 -19.27 -4.41
N LEU A 24 1.26 -19.02 -4.15
CA LEU A 24 0.62 -17.73 -4.40
C LEU A 24 1.22 -16.62 -3.52
N LEU A 25 1.42 -16.90 -2.23
CA LEU A 25 2.02 -15.94 -1.30
C LEU A 25 3.49 -15.66 -1.66
N CYS A 26 4.24 -16.68 -2.07
CA CYS A 26 5.61 -16.52 -2.56
C CYS A 26 5.63 -15.61 -3.79
N LEU A 27 4.73 -15.85 -4.74
CA LEU A 27 4.58 -15.02 -5.93
C LEU A 27 4.24 -13.58 -5.57
N ALA A 28 3.40 -13.32 -4.57
CA ALA A 28 3.05 -11.96 -4.15
C ALA A 28 4.17 -11.24 -3.36
N THR A 29 4.86 -11.94 -2.44
CA THR A 29 5.68 -11.29 -1.41
C THR A 29 7.20 -11.46 -1.57
N GLN A 30 7.67 -12.57 -2.13
CA GLN A 30 9.10 -12.93 -2.05
C GLN A 30 9.92 -12.47 -3.25
N ASP A 31 11.19 -12.18 -3.06
CA ASP A 31 12.08 -11.78 -4.16
C ASP A 31 12.26 -12.88 -5.21
N ARG A 32 12.63 -12.48 -6.43
CA ARG A 32 12.87 -13.38 -7.56
C ARG A 32 13.78 -14.56 -7.23
N ARG A 33 14.80 -14.38 -6.38
CA ARG A 33 15.73 -15.46 -5.97
C ARG A 33 15.02 -16.59 -5.20
N LYS A 34 14.13 -16.23 -4.27
CA LYS A 34 13.38 -17.20 -3.47
C LYS A 34 12.31 -17.90 -4.29
N ILE A 35 11.73 -17.20 -5.26
CA ILE A 35 10.80 -17.80 -6.24
C ILE A 35 11.53 -18.89 -7.05
N VAL A 36 12.77 -18.63 -7.49
CA VAL A 36 13.57 -19.64 -8.21
C VAL A 36 13.86 -20.85 -7.32
N GLN A 37 14.30 -20.65 -6.07
CA GLN A 37 14.52 -21.75 -5.12
C GLN A 37 13.26 -22.59 -4.91
N LEU A 38 12.09 -21.95 -4.78
CA LEU A 38 10.83 -22.68 -4.65
C LEU A 38 10.52 -23.51 -5.90
N THR A 39 10.80 -22.98 -7.10
CA THR A 39 10.62 -23.76 -8.35
C THR A 39 11.60 -24.91 -8.50
N GLU A 40 12.75 -24.87 -7.83
CA GLU A 40 13.77 -25.93 -7.81
C GLU A 40 13.43 -27.08 -6.85
N HIS A 41 12.46 -26.89 -5.95
CA HIS A 41 11.91 -27.94 -5.07
C HIS A 41 10.57 -28.47 -5.62
N PRO A 42 10.59 -29.42 -6.58
CA PRO A 42 9.39 -29.82 -7.32
C PRO A 42 8.38 -30.58 -6.47
N GLU A 43 8.80 -31.25 -5.39
CA GLU A 43 7.96 -32.17 -4.60
C GLU A 43 6.68 -31.51 -4.06
N ALA A 44 6.77 -30.27 -3.59
CA ALA A 44 5.61 -29.53 -3.10
C ALA A 44 4.73 -28.97 -4.23
N LEU A 45 5.34 -28.60 -5.36
CA LEU A 45 4.67 -27.95 -6.49
C LEU A 45 4.10 -28.94 -7.53
N GLU A 46 4.48 -30.21 -7.46
CA GLU A 46 3.92 -31.28 -8.30
C GLU A 46 2.43 -31.50 -8.03
N LEU A 47 1.98 -31.22 -6.80
CA LEU A 47 0.59 -31.28 -6.39
C LEU A 47 -0.30 -30.28 -7.16
N VAL A 48 0.25 -29.12 -7.54
CA VAL A 48 -0.51 -28.04 -8.20
C VAL A 48 0.24 -27.52 -9.44
N PRO A 49 0.12 -28.23 -10.59
CA PRO A 49 0.88 -27.90 -11.80
C PRO A 49 0.52 -26.54 -12.40
N ALA A 50 -0.72 -26.08 -12.20
CA ALA A 50 -1.18 -24.77 -12.67
C ALA A 50 -0.33 -23.62 -12.10
N VAL A 51 -0.10 -23.61 -10.79
CA VAL A 51 0.67 -22.55 -10.13
C VAL A 51 2.16 -22.70 -10.43
N LYS A 52 2.65 -23.94 -10.50
CA LYS A 52 4.03 -24.23 -10.93
C LYS A 52 4.35 -23.61 -12.29
N GLU A 53 3.45 -23.75 -13.27
CA GLU A 53 3.65 -23.14 -14.57
C GLU A 53 3.72 -21.61 -14.47
N THR A 54 2.84 -20.97 -13.69
CA THR A 54 2.89 -19.51 -13.49
C THR A 54 4.21 -19.03 -12.87
N LEU A 55 4.73 -19.74 -11.87
CA LEU A 55 6.02 -19.44 -11.26
C LEU A 55 7.16 -19.57 -12.28
N ILE A 56 7.15 -20.61 -13.11
CA ILE A 56 8.14 -20.78 -14.19
C ILE A 56 8.04 -19.67 -15.24
N GLN A 57 6.83 -19.24 -15.61
CA GLN A 57 6.66 -18.11 -16.54
C GLN A 57 7.16 -16.80 -15.92
N PHE A 58 6.97 -16.61 -14.61
CA PHE A 58 7.50 -15.47 -13.87
C PHE A 58 9.05 -15.47 -13.86
N THR A 59 9.70 -16.59 -13.59
CA THR A 59 11.17 -16.67 -13.58
C THR A 59 11.78 -16.42 -14.96
N ARG A 60 11.07 -16.82 -16.02
CA ARG A 60 11.39 -16.54 -17.44
C ARG A 60 11.06 -15.11 -17.90
N ALA A 61 10.55 -14.26 -17.02
CA ALA A 61 10.09 -12.89 -17.34
C ALA A 61 8.98 -12.83 -18.42
N ASN A 62 8.21 -13.90 -18.59
CA ASN A 62 7.03 -13.92 -19.45
C ASN A 62 5.78 -13.50 -18.65
N TYR A 63 5.71 -12.21 -18.35
CA TYR A 63 4.65 -11.68 -17.49
C TYR A 63 3.25 -11.76 -18.12
N LYS A 64 3.16 -11.71 -19.45
CA LYS A 64 1.89 -11.90 -20.17
C LYS A 64 1.25 -13.24 -19.83
N MET A 65 2.02 -14.33 -19.88
CA MET A 65 1.53 -15.66 -19.54
C MET A 65 1.28 -15.82 -18.03
N CYS A 66 2.11 -15.19 -17.19
CA CYS A 66 1.95 -15.21 -15.73
C CYS A 66 0.66 -14.50 -15.27
N CYS A 67 0.29 -13.38 -15.89
CA CYS A 67 -0.91 -12.62 -15.52
C CYS A 67 -2.21 -13.20 -16.09
N LYS A 68 -2.16 -14.05 -17.13
CA LYS A 68 -3.36 -14.62 -17.77
C LYS A 68 -4.31 -15.31 -16.79
N PRO A 69 -3.83 -16.16 -15.85
CA PRO A 69 -4.71 -16.73 -14.85
C PRO A 69 -5.39 -15.64 -14.00
N PHE A 70 -4.61 -14.73 -13.42
CA PHE A 70 -5.14 -13.71 -12.50
C PHE A 70 -6.07 -12.67 -13.16
N GLN A 71 -6.10 -12.63 -14.49
CA GLN A 71 -6.96 -11.73 -15.26
C GLN A 71 -8.45 -12.12 -15.20
N ALA A 72 -8.77 -13.38 -14.91
CA ALA A 72 -10.14 -13.89 -14.90
C ALA A 72 -10.83 -13.77 -13.53
N GLY A 73 -10.16 -13.19 -12.53
CA GLY A 73 -10.76 -12.86 -11.24
C GLY A 73 -11.67 -11.64 -11.33
N GLY A 74 -12.97 -11.86 -11.54
CA GLY A 74 -14.00 -10.87 -11.27
C GLY A 74 -14.56 -10.13 -12.48
N SER A 75 -15.05 -10.85 -13.49
CA SER A 75 -16.30 -10.36 -14.10
C SER A 75 -17.43 -10.74 -13.13
N PRO A 76 -18.29 -9.80 -12.69
CA PRO A 76 -19.44 -10.11 -11.82
C PRO A 76 -20.38 -11.16 -12.44
N ASP A 77 -20.25 -11.40 -13.74
CA ASP A 77 -21.14 -12.25 -14.54
C ASP A 77 -20.72 -13.73 -14.58
N ASN A 78 -19.51 -14.09 -14.13
CA ASN A 78 -19.09 -15.51 -14.06
C ASN A 78 -18.12 -15.82 -12.89
N PRO A 79 -18.65 -16.02 -11.68
CA PRO A 79 -17.85 -16.38 -10.49
C PRO A 79 -17.23 -17.79 -10.55
N PHE A 80 -17.64 -18.63 -11.50
CA PHE A 80 -17.15 -20.01 -11.68
C PHE A 80 -16.13 -20.14 -12.82
N ALA A 81 -15.70 -19.03 -13.43
CA ALA A 81 -14.70 -19.05 -14.49
C ALA A 81 -13.42 -19.72 -13.96
N GLN A 82 -13.18 -20.95 -14.42
CA GLN A 82 -11.97 -21.70 -14.10
C GLN A 82 -10.77 -20.93 -14.64
N THR A 83 -10.05 -20.31 -13.73
CA THR A 83 -8.77 -19.68 -14.00
C THR A 83 -7.72 -20.78 -14.06
N ASN A 84 -7.60 -21.48 -15.20
CA ASN A 84 -6.57 -22.49 -15.45
C ASN A 84 -6.26 -23.41 -14.23
N GLY A 85 -7.29 -23.98 -13.60
CA GLY A 85 -7.15 -24.90 -12.46
C GLY A 85 -7.21 -24.27 -11.06
N ILE A 86 -7.26 -22.94 -10.92
CA ILE A 86 -7.47 -22.27 -9.62
C ILE A 86 -8.90 -21.74 -9.58
N THR A 87 -9.71 -22.25 -8.64
CA THR A 87 -11.09 -21.79 -8.42
C THR A 87 -11.17 -21.01 -7.11
N PRO A 88 -10.79 -19.72 -7.10
CA PRO A 88 -10.71 -18.93 -5.87
C PRO A 88 -12.07 -18.72 -5.20
N ALA A 89 -13.16 -18.82 -5.95
CA ALA A 89 -14.53 -18.71 -5.43
C ALA A 89 -14.99 -19.94 -4.62
N LEU A 90 -14.31 -21.09 -4.77
CA LEU A 90 -14.64 -22.31 -4.04
C LEU A 90 -13.90 -22.42 -2.70
N ASP A 91 -12.86 -21.61 -2.53
CA ASP A 91 -12.00 -21.61 -1.35
C ASP A 91 -12.45 -20.53 -0.34
N ILE A 92 -12.77 -20.98 0.88
CA ILE A 92 -13.28 -20.15 1.97
C ILE A 92 -12.24 -19.11 2.41
N TYR A 93 -10.95 -19.47 2.42
CA TYR A 93 -9.86 -18.60 2.89
C TYR A 93 -9.31 -17.70 1.77
N LEU A 94 -9.33 -18.19 0.52
CA LEU A 94 -8.76 -17.46 -0.61
C LEU A 94 -9.71 -16.42 -1.20
N SER A 95 -11.02 -16.69 -1.22
CA SER A 95 -12.03 -15.84 -1.87
C SER A 95 -12.01 -14.39 -1.41
N SER A 96 -11.90 -14.13 -0.11
CA SER A 96 -11.91 -12.78 0.47
C SER A 96 -10.64 -11.96 0.17
N HIS A 97 -9.54 -12.64 -0.14
CA HIS A 97 -8.23 -12.02 -0.36
C HIS A 97 -7.77 -12.08 -1.83
N TRP A 98 -8.51 -12.77 -2.70
CA TRP A 98 -8.13 -13.04 -4.07
C TRP A 98 -7.89 -11.76 -4.88
N ASP A 99 -8.81 -10.79 -4.82
CA ASP A 99 -8.67 -9.53 -5.56
C ASP A 99 -7.44 -8.74 -5.11
N ARG A 100 -7.17 -8.74 -3.79
CA ARG A 100 -6.00 -8.09 -3.22
C ARG A 100 -4.72 -8.80 -3.66
N LEU A 101 -4.70 -10.14 -3.65
CA LEU A 101 -3.56 -10.94 -4.10
C LEU A 101 -3.28 -10.73 -5.58
N CYS A 102 -4.31 -10.75 -6.44
CA CYS A 102 -4.17 -10.47 -7.87
C CYS A 102 -3.61 -9.06 -8.11
N GLY A 103 -4.09 -8.07 -7.35
CA GLY A 103 -3.56 -6.71 -7.37
C GLY A 103 -2.07 -6.66 -7.04
N LEU A 104 -1.64 -7.35 -5.98
CA LEU A 104 -0.23 -7.40 -5.57
C LEU A 104 0.65 -8.13 -6.59
N ILE A 105 0.17 -9.23 -7.16
CA ILE A 105 0.90 -9.99 -8.20
C ILE A 105 1.08 -9.12 -9.44
N HIS A 106 0.03 -8.43 -9.90
CA HIS A 106 0.14 -7.51 -11.04
C HIS A 106 1.09 -6.35 -10.76
N GLU A 107 1.00 -5.73 -9.59
CA GLU A 107 1.94 -4.68 -9.16
C GLU A 107 3.39 -5.16 -9.22
N LYS A 108 3.65 -6.36 -8.71
CA LYS A 108 4.99 -6.94 -8.70
C LYS A 108 5.50 -7.32 -10.08
N CYS A 109 4.68 -7.93 -10.93
CA CYS A 109 5.07 -8.21 -12.31
C CYS A 109 5.45 -6.94 -13.08
N ILE A 110 4.74 -5.83 -12.83
CA ILE A 110 5.06 -4.53 -13.42
C ILE A 110 6.41 -4.01 -12.90
N VAL A 111 6.65 -4.04 -11.59
CA VAL A 111 7.91 -3.58 -10.99
C VAL A 111 9.10 -4.34 -11.60
N GLU A 112 9.03 -5.67 -11.62
CA GLU A 112 10.08 -6.54 -12.18
C GLU A 112 10.25 -6.35 -13.69
N TYR A 113 9.15 -6.15 -14.44
CA TYR A 113 9.23 -5.84 -15.86
C TYR A 113 9.92 -4.50 -16.13
N THR A 114 9.68 -3.49 -15.30
CA THR A 114 10.26 -2.16 -15.48
C THR A 114 11.71 -2.06 -15.00
N GLN A 115 12.19 -3.03 -14.20
CA GLN A 115 13.51 -3.00 -13.60
C GLN A 115 14.68 -2.82 -14.59
N PRO A 116 14.75 -3.55 -15.73
CA PRO A 116 15.86 -3.42 -16.68
C PRO A 116 15.75 -2.22 -17.64
N PHE A 117 14.62 -1.50 -17.68
CA PHE A 117 14.38 -0.47 -18.70
C PHE A 117 14.42 0.94 -18.11
N GLN A 118 15.08 1.85 -18.83
CA GLN A 118 15.07 3.28 -18.50
C GLN A 118 13.89 4.02 -19.12
N ARG A 119 13.42 3.58 -20.30
CA ARG A 119 12.31 4.21 -21.03
C ARG A 119 11.42 3.13 -21.61
N ILE A 120 10.13 3.18 -21.30
CA ILE A 120 9.14 2.20 -21.76
C ILE A 120 7.96 2.93 -22.37
N LYS A 121 7.55 2.57 -23.58
CA LYS A 121 6.29 3.04 -24.17
C LYS A 121 5.12 2.33 -23.51
N LEU A 122 4.14 3.07 -23.00
CA LEU A 122 2.98 2.48 -22.33
C LEU A 122 2.14 1.61 -23.27
N ASP A 123 2.11 1.91 -24.58
CA ASP A 123 1.39 1.09 -25.56
C ASP A 123 1.95 -0.32 -25.67
N ARG A 124 3.30 -0.46 -25.63
CA ARG A 124 3.95 -1.77 -25.62
C ARG A 124 3.67 -2.50 -24.31
N MET A 125 3.70 -1.78 -23.20
CA MET A 125 3.43 -2.34 -21.89
C MET A 125 1.97 -2.82 -21.79
N GLN A 126 1.01 -2.09 -22.35
CA GLN A 126 -0.40 -2.48 -22.37
C GLN A 126 -0.68 -3.71 -23.25
N ALA A 127 0.14 -3.96 -24.28
CA ALA A 127 0.05 -5.17 -25.10
C ALA A 127 0.58 -6.43 -24.38
N GLU A 128 1.52 -6.25 -23.44
CA GLU A 128 2.09 -7.32 -22.62
C GLU A 128 1.27 -7.60 -21.36
N PHE A 129 0.74 -6.54 -20.74
CA PHE A 129 -0.05 -6.62 -19.51
C PHE A 129 -1.52 -6.38 -19.80
N PRO A 130 -2.38 -7.40 -19.70
CA PRO A 130 -3.78 -7.26 -19.99
C PRO A 130 -4.54 -6.72 -18.75
N VAL A 131 -4.11 -5.56 -18.25
CA VAL A 131 -4.65 -4.88 -17.06
C VAL A 131 -5.53 -3.71 -17.50
N PRO A 132 -6.83 -3.66 -17.11
CA PRO A 132 -7.78 -2.67 -17.63
C PRO A 132 -7.43 -1.22 -17.26
N ASN A 133 -6.66 -0.99 -16.19
CA ASN A 133 -6.31 0.34 -15.68
C ASN A 133 -4.80 0.50 -15.44
N LEU A 134 -3.97 0.12 -16.42
CA LEU A 134 -2.51 0.14 -16.28
C LEU A 134 -1.96 1.51 -15.83
N ARG A 135 -2.47 2.62 -16.38
CA ARG A 135 -2.02 3.98 -16.04
C ARG A 135 -2.27 4.33 -14.57
N ALA A 136 -3.47 4.06 -14.06
CA ALA A 136 -3.82 4.32 -12.67
C ALA A 136 -2.97 3.47 -11.72
N MET A 137 -2.69 2.22 -12.11
CA MET A 137 -1.80 1.34 -11.35
C MET A 137 -0.36 1.89 -11.30
N LEU A 138 0.17 2.38 -12.42
CA LEU A 138 1.51 3.01 -12.46
C LEU A 138 1.58 4.26 -11.58
N VAL A 139 0.56 5.12 -11.60
CA VAL A 139 0.51 6.30 -10.71
C VAL A 139 0.51 5.87 -9.24
N ARG A 140 -0.26 4.84 -8.88
CA ARG A 140 -0.26 4.28 -7.52
C ARG A 140 1.10 3.71 -7.12
N LEU A 141 1.78 3.02 -8.03
CA LEU A 141 3.11 2.46 -7.79
C LEU A 141 4.18 3.55 -7.58
N ILE A 142 4.12 4.62 -8.36
CA ILE A 142 5.01 5.79 -8.20
C ILE A 142 4.71 6.48 -6.86
N ALA A 143 3.45 6.71 -6.53
CA ALA A 143 3.04 7.34 -5.26
C ALA A 143 3.48 6.53 -4.02
N ARG A 144 3.50 5.20 -4.12
CA ARG A 144 3.99 4.29 -3.06
C ARG A 144 5.51 4.18 -2.99
N GLY A 145 6.24 4.74 -3.96
CA GLY A 145 7.71 4.66 -4.01
C GLY A 145 8.26 3.28 -4.43
N LEU A 146 7.42 2.37 -4.96
CA LEU A 146 7.88 1.06 -5.45
C LEU A 146 8.68 1.17 -6.75
N LEU A 147 8.55 2.29 -7.46
CA LEU A 147 9.30 2.63 -8.67
C LEU A 147 10.15 3.89 -8.41
N PRO A 148 11.35 3.76 -7.81
CA PRO A 148 12.18 4.91 -7.48
C PRO A 148 12.63 5.63 -8.76
N GLY A 149 12.46 6.95 -8.77
CA GLY A 149 12.85 7.82 -9.89
C GLY A 149 12.01 7.69 -11.15
N ALA A 150 10.87 6.99 -11.11
CA ALA A 150 9.99 6.84 -12.26
C ALA A 150 9.06 8.05 -12.42
N ARG A 151 8.97 8.56 -13.66
CA ARG A 151 8.12 9.67 -14.08
C ARG A 151 7.27 9.22 -15.27
N LEU A 152 6.01 9.58 -15.24
CA LEU A 152 5.06 9.29 -16.32
C LEU A 152 4.92 10.52 -17.22
N ASP A 153 5.35 10.41 -18.47
CA ASP A 153 5.08 11.41 -19.49
C ASP A 153 3.78 11.04 -20.23
N LEU A 154 2.72 11.82 -19.98
CA LEU A 154 1.41 11.62 -20.60
C LEU A 154 1.35 12.11 -22.05
N ARG A 155 2.24 13.01 -22.47
CA ARG A 155 2.24 13.56 -23.84
C ARG A 155 2.80 12.53 -24.80
N GLU A 156 3.95 11.96 -24.45
CA GLU A 156 4.62 10.94 -25.26
C GLU A 156 4.16 9.51 -24.91
N ASN A 157 3.39 9.34 -23.84
CA ASN A 157 2.91 8.05 -23.34
C ASN A 157 4.07 7.10 -22.99
N ILE A 158 5.08 7.65 -22.29
CA ILE A 158 6.33 6.96 -21.93
C ILE A 158 6.51 6.98 -20.41
N LEU A 159 6.92 5.84 -19.85
CA LEU A 159 7.47 5.75 -18.50
C LEU A 159 8.98 5.97 -18.58
N VAL A 160 9.47 7.04 -17.95
CA VAL A 160 10.90 7.34 -17.86
C VAL A 160 11.36 7.08 -16.44
N ARG A 161 12.38 6.25 -16.28
CA ARG A 161 13.05 6.02 -15.00
C ARG A 161 14.37 6.75 -15.02
N SER A 162 14.56 7.67 -14.07
CA SER A 162 15.89 8.17 -13.79
C SER A 162 16.64 7.07 -13.06
N MET A 163 17.72 6.57 -13.65
CA MET A 163 18.67 5.76 -12.90
C MET A 163 19.32 6.75 -11.94
N GLN A 164 18.87 6.79 -10.68
CA GLN A 164 19.71 7.38 -9.64
C GLN A 164 20.97 6.54 -9.66
N GLN A 165 22.04 7.12 -10.22
CA GLN A 165 23.35 6.52 -10.15
C GLN A 165 23.66 6.51 -8.66
N THR A 166 23.70 5.31 -8.07
CA THR A 166 24.37 5.08 -6.79
C THR A 166 25.88 5.20 -7.04
N SER A 167 26.30 6.38 -7.48
CA SER A 167 27.69 6.80 -7.47
C SER A 167 27.91 7.29 -6.05
N SER A 168 28.67 6.53 -5.28
CA SER A 168 29.00 6.76 -3.86
C SER A 168 29.48 8.17 -3.52
N ASP A 169 29.78 9.00 -4.52
CA ASP A 169 30.25 10.38 -4.37
C ASP A 169 29.12 11.42 -4.55
N GLY A 170 28.05 11.10 -5.28
CA GLY A 170 26.91 12.01 -5.51
C GLY A 170 25.75 11.84 -4.52
N GLU A 171 25.60 10.65 -3.92
CA GLU A 171 24.60 10.39 -2.88
C GLU A 171 24.86 11.22 -1.62
N ASN A 172 26.13 11.53 -1.31
CA ASN A 172 26.47 12.42 -0.21
C ASN A 172 26.04 13.87 -0.49
N GLU A 173 26.18 14.39 -1.72
CA GLU A 173 25.78 15.78 -2.03
C GLU A 173 24.25 15.95 -2.08
N GLU A 174 23.51 15.00 -2.66
CA GLU A 174 22.04 15.03 -2.64
C GLU A 174 21.48 14.77 -1.23
N ALA A 175 22.06 13.85 -0.45
CA ALA A 175 21.66 13.65 0.94
C ALA A 175 22.01 14.86 1.82
N GLU A 176 23.18 15.48 1.63
CA GLU A 176 23.56 16.69 2.35
C GLU A 176 22.70 17.89 1.98
N SER A 177 22.36 18.08 0.71
CA SER A 177 21.44 19.16 0.30
C SER A 177 20.03 18.96 0.84
N ASN A 178 19.52 17.71 0.84
CA ASN A 178 18.25 17.38 1.47
C ASN A 178 18.29 17.55 3.00
N LEU A 179 19.40 17.18 3.67
CA LEU A 179 19.58 17.43 5.10
C LEU A 179 19.61 18.92 5.39
N ARG A 180 20.35 19.72 4.61
CA ARG A 180 20.42 21.18 4.75
C ARG A 180 19.04 21.82 4.57
N HIS A 181 18.26 21.36 3.59
CA HIS A 181 16.89 21.83 3.41
C HIS A 181 15.98 21.45 4.57
N SER A 182 16.06 20.21 5.07
CA SER A 182 15.31 19.77 6.24
C SER A 182 15.68 20.58 7.49
N VAL A 183 16.98 20.76 7.75
CA VAL A 183 17.50 21.56 8.86
C VAL A 183 17.00 23.00 8.76
N ALA A 184 17.10 23.65 7.60
CA ALA A 184 16.58 25.00 7.40
C ALA A 184 15.06 25.10 7.65
N GLN A 185 14.31 24.05 7.30
CA GLN A 185 12.86 24.00 7.55
C GLN A 185 12.56 23.86 9.05
N THR A 186 13.32 23.04 9.76
CA THR A 186 13.21 22.91 11.22
C THR A 186 13.62 24.19 11.94
N GLU A 187 14.65 24.89 11.46
CA GLU A 187 15.09 26.19 12.01
C GLU A 187 13.96 27.22 11.92
N CYS A 188 13.33 27.35 10.75
CA CYS A 188 12.19 28.27 10.58
C CYS A 188 11.03 27.90 11.51
N SER A 189 10.68 26.62 11.61
CA SER A 189 9.59 26.16 12.48
C SER A 189 9.87 26.42 13.96
N VAL A 190 11.11 26.29 14.41
CA VAL A 190 11.50 26.54 15.81
C VAL A 190 11.46 28.04 16.11
N VAL A 191 11.92 28.88 15.18
CA VAL A 191 11.84 30.35 15.33
C VAL A 191 10.39 30.81 15.42
N ASP A 192 9.51 30.31 14.56
CA ASP A 192 8.08 30.65 14.60
C ASP A 192 7.42 30.18 15.91
N ALA A 193 7.72 28.97 16.37
CA ALA A 193 7.19 28.43 17.63
C ALA A 193 7.68 29.21 18.86
N THR A 194 8.96 29.59 18.89
CA THR A 194 9.53 30.39 19.99
C THR A 194 8.94 31.79 20.02
N LEU A 195 8.77 32.44 18.86
CA LEU A 195 8.12 33.75 18.78
C LEU A 195 6.67 33.69 19.26
N ALA A 196 5.91 32.67 18.87
CA ALA A 196 4.55 32.46 19.35
C ALA A 196 4.48 32.28 20.88
N LEU A 197 5.44 31.53 21.46
CA LEU A 197 5.55 31.34 22.90
C LEU A 197 5.84 32.66 23.63
N VAL A 198 6.80 33.44 23.13
CA VAL A 198 7.16 34.74 23.72
C VAL A 198 5.98 35.71 23.69
N VAL A 199 5.26 35.77 22.57
CA VAL A 199 4.05 36.61 22.45
C VAL A 199 2.98 36.16 23.44
N ARG A 200 2.76 34.84 23.58
CA ARG A 200 1.78 34.30 24.53
C ARG A 200 2.14 34.61 25.99
N LEU A 201 3.42 34.47 26.35
CA LEU A 201 3.92 34.85 27.68
C LEU A 201 3.73 36.34 27.96
N ALA A 202 4.01 37.20 26.98
CA ALA A 202 3.78 38.64 27.10
C ALA A 202 2.29 39.00 27.25
N CYS A 203 1.39 38.28 26.57
CA CYS A 203 -0.06 38.42 26.77
C CYS A 203 -0.50 38.01 28.18
N ASP A 204 0.07 36.93 28.74
CA ASP A 204 -0.22 36.48 30.11
C ASP A 204 0.29 37.49 31.15
N GLU A 205 1.51 38.03 30.98
CA GLU A 205 2.07 39.06 31.88
C GLU A 205 1.25 40.36 31.88
N THR A 206 0.73 40.76 30.72
CA THR A 206 -0.11 41.97 30.59
C THR A 206 -1.56 41.73 31.01
N GLY A 207 -1.93 40.51 31.40
CA GLY A 207 -3.31 40.14 31.77
C GLY A 207 -4.28 40.19 30.58
N ALA A 208 -3.75 40.13 29.35
CA ALA A 208 -4.52 40.15 28.12
C ALA A 208 -5.21 38.79 27.90
N SER A 209 -6.30 38.57 28.64
CA SER A 209 -7.14 37.38 28.43
C SER A 209 -8.11 37.60 27.26
N VAL A 210 -8.18 36.63 26.36
CA VAL A 210 -9.20 36.60 25.31
C VAL A 210 -10.52 36.21 25.98
N SER A 211 -11.36 37.21 26.28
CA SER A 211 -12.75 36.96 26.66
C SER A 211 -13.52 36.56 25.40
N SER A 212 -13.64 35.26 25.15
CA SER A 212 -14.53 34.74 24.12
C SER A 212 -15.97 34.99 24.57
N ASN A 213 -16.48 36.18 24.25
CA ASN A 213 -17.84 36.58 24.54
C ASN A 213 -18.80 35.81 23.60
N SER A 214 -18.90 34.49 23.79
CA SER A 214 -19.94 33.64 23.21
C SER A 214 -21.26 33.87 23.96
N MET A 215 -21.67 35.13 24.04
CA MET A 215 -22.94 35.50 24.64
C MET A 215 -24.06 35.21 23.64
N ARG A 216 -24.69 34.06 23.86
CA ARG A 216 -26.15 33.92 23.95
C ARG A 216 -26.96 34.60 22.84
N ARG A 217 -27.23 33.88 21.75
CA ARG A 217 -28.46 34.11 20.96
C ARG A 217 -29.53 33.09 21.37
N ARG A 218 -30.20 33.40 22.47
CA ARG A 218 -31.45 32.75 22.91
C ARG A 218 -32.60 33.33 22.10
N GLY A 219 -33.21 32.48 21.27
CA GLY A 219 -34.61 32.51 20.82
C GLY A 219 -35.24 33.84 20.39
N GLN A 220 -35.44 34.00 19.08
CA GLN A 220 -36.61 34.72 18.58
C GLN A 220 -37.17 33.97 17.35
N ARG A 221 -38.30 33.31 17.58
CA ARG A 221 -39.11 32.59 16.57
C ARG A 221 -40.17 33.56 16.02
N HIS A 222 -40.51 33.36 14.74
CA HIS A 222 -41.59 33.98 13.91
C HIS A 222 -41.23 35.30 13.18
N LYS A 223 -41.55 35.51 11.89
CA LYS A 223 -42.35 34.76 10.88
C LYS A 223 -42.09 35.33 9.46
N GLY A 224 -42.18 34.46 8.43
CA GLY A 224 -42.43 34.78 7.00
C GLY A 224 -41.19 35.10 6.17
N SER A 225 -41.06 34.80 4.87
CA SER A 225 -41.82 34.03 3.87
C SER A 225 -41.00 34.04 2.57
N GLY A 226 -41.01 32.96 1.76
CA GLY A 226 -40.57 32.90 0.35
C GLY A 226 -39.10 32.49 0.11
N MET A 227 -38.80 31.35 -0.54
CA MET A 227 -38.78 31.14 -2.01
C MET A 227 -37.46 31.73 -2.61
N ALA A 228 -36.54 31.07 -3.33
CA ALA A 228 -36.44 29.73 -3.92
C ALA A 228 -35.00 29.47 -4.46
N TYR A 229 -34.71 28.19 -4.76
CA TYR A 229 -33.78 27.59 -5.76
C TYR A 229 -32.24 27.75 -5.72
N MET A 230 -31.61 26.56 -5.78
CA MET A 230 -30.41 26.13 -6.54
C MET A 230 -28.99 26.23 -5.95
N GLY A 231 -28.25 25.11 -6.04
CA GLY A 231 -26.78 25.03 -6.14
C GLY A 231 -26.07 24.48 -4.90
N ARG A 232 -25.85 23.15 -4.80
CA ARG A 232 -24.61 22.40 -5.11
C ARG A 232 -23.46 22.67 -4.12
N ASP A 233 -23.13 21.63 -3.33
CA ASP A 233 -21.79 21.16 -2.94
C ASP A 233 -21.82 20.49 -1.55
N ARG A 234 -21.66 19.16 -1.53
CA ARG A 234 -21.35 18.39 -0.33
C ARG A 234 -19.84 18.13 -0.34
N ILE A 235 -19.11 19.00 0.32
CA ILE A 235 -17.81 18.68 0.93
C ILE A 235 -18.14 18.23 2.35
N ILE A 236 -17.78 17.00 2.68
CA ILE A 236 -17.85 16.43 4.02
C ILE A 236 -16.44 16.58 4.58
N ASP A 237 -16.27 17.56 5.47
CA ASP A 237 -15.11 17.67 6.35
C ASP A 237 -15.53 17.16 7.74
N ASP A 238 -14.67 16.28 8.27
CA ASP A 238 -14.26 16.09 9.67
C ASP A 238 -15.27 15.83 10.79
N GLU A 239 -15.15 14.64 11.41
CA GLU A 239 -15.34 14.49 12.86
C GLU A 239 -14.43 13.38 13.40
N TYR A 240 -13.15 13.70 13.62
CA TYR A 240 -12.26 12.95 14.52
C TYR A 240 -12.56 13.40 15.95
N GLY A 241 -13.29 12.56 16.69
CA GLY A 241 -13.47 12.69 18.13
C GLY A 241 -12.23 12.19 18.86
N ASP A 242 -11.50 13.16 19.41
CA ASP A 242 -10.42 13.00 20.37
C ASP A 242 -10.99 12.52 21.72
N SER A 243 -10.68 11.31 22.13
CA SER A 243 -10.92 10.81 23.48
C SER A 243 -9.63 10.23 24.04
N ASP A 244 -8.85 11.11 24.65
CA ASP A 244 -7.71 10.79 25.51
C ASP A 244 -8.08 9.72 26.54
N THR A 245 -7.40 8.58 26.46
CA THR A 245 -7.42 7.54 27.49
C THR A 245 -6.25 7.80 28.44
N PRO A 246 -6.47 8.14 29.72
CA PRO A 246 -5.36 8.39 30.63
C PRO A 246 -4.72 7.07 31.08
N MET A 247 -3.40 6.94 30.87
CA MET A 247 -2.59 5.85 31.40
C MET A 247 -2.38 6.01 32.91
N LEU A 248 -2.63 4.95 33.68
CA LEU A 248 -2.36 4.89 35.12
C LEU A 248 -0.92 4.42 35.36
N ASP A 249 -0.16 5.22 36.11
CA ASP A 249 1.18 4.87 36.58
C ASP A 249 1.13 3.80 37.68
N PHE A 250 1.82 2.69 37.45
CA PHE A 250 2.08 1.66 38.45
C PHE A 250 3.37 2.01 39.20
N GLN A 251 3.25 2.56 40.40
CA GLN A 251 4.35 2.63 41.37
C GLN A 251 4.03 1.80 42.61
N GLN A 252 4.90 0.82 42.84
CA GLN A 252 4.99 -0.03 44.02
C GLN A 252 5.18 0.78 45.30
N ASN A 253 4.60 0.30 46.40
CA ASN A 253 5.29 0.34 47.70
C ASN A 253 4.85 -0.81 48.64
N PRO A 254 5.68 -1.13 49.65
CA PRO A 254 5.77 -2.44 50.32
C PRO A 254 4.98 -2.54 51.65
N GLU A 255 4.92 -3.77 52.17
CA GLU A 255 4.78 -4.24 53.56
C GLU A 255 3.91 -3.47 54.58
N GLU A 256 2.93 -4.14 55.21
CA GLU A 256 2.94 -4.51 56.64
C GLU A 256 1.58 -5.10 57.11
N GLY A 257 1.66 -6.27 57.77
CA GLY A 257 0.98 -6.61 59.03
C GLY A 257 -0.55 -6.63 59.14
N MET A 258 -1.14 -7.83 59.06
CA MET A 258 -1.78 -8.54 60.20
C MET A 258 -2.21 -9.95 59.81
#